data_AF-A0A087VVU1-F1
#
_entry.id   AF-A0A087VVU1-F1
#
_cell.length_a   1.000
_cell.length_b   1.000
_cell.length_c   1.000
_cell.angle_alpha   90.00
_cell.angle_beta   90.00
_cell.angle_gamma   90.00
#
_symmetry.space_group_name_H-M   'P 1'
#
loop_
_entity.id
_entity.type
_entity.pdbx_description
1 polymer ?
#
loop_
_entity_poly.entity_id
_entity_poly.type
_entity_poly.pdbx_seq_one_letter_code
_entity_poly.pdbx_strand_id
1 'polypeptide(L)'
;MSKATDTERTGSFRPTGAPDLTLDQSARSMMEPVDQLRELLSREIDGRPFTELSGVTFDHQGAELAGHVLLDALEDAGYSVDDYDAVGALTAAAVPLADAMLHAAASRGQALNAFVMDFVYPSIKGPSIEGKRVILLDAWLSQKSYVQTSSLVTLRKGNELSLDCSIIRRQGAEPLAIASLVGGLGPEAPSGLGELDGGLPTIQVVDTVDDSKTSLPFICAFNEQQFNPGKGQER
;
A
#
# COMPACT_ATOMS: atom_id res chain seq x y z
N MET A 1 -14.42 43.51 -36.42
CA MET A 1 -14.10 42.08 -36.61
C MET A 1 -12.74 41.83 -35.98
N SER A 2 -12.70 41.39 -34.73
CA SER A 2 -11.45 41.00 -34.06
C SER A 2 -11.40 39.48 -34.04
N LYS A 3 -10.42 38.89 -34.73
CA LYS A 3 -10.20 37.45 -34.74
C LYS A 3 -9.74 37.04 -33.35
N ALA A 4 -10.57 36.26 -32.65
CA ALA A 4 -10.10 35.42 -31.56
C ALA A 4 -9.11 34.42 -32.18
N THR A 5 -7.83 34.55 -31.82
CA THR A 5 -6.83 33.52 -32.09
C THR A 5 -7.18 32.32 -31.24
N ASP A 6 -7.72 31.30 -31.91
CA ASP A 6 -7.93 29.97 -31.39
C ASP A 6 -6.54 29.36 -31.12
N THR A 7 -6.05 29.49 -29.90
CA THR A 7 -4.80 28.85 -29.48
C THR A 7 -5.10 27.35 -29.39
N GLU A 8 -4.78 26.64 -30.47
CA GLU A 8 -4.78 25.17 -30.54
C GLU A 8 -4.16 24.62 -29.26
N ARG A 9 -4.98 24.00 -28.40
CA ARG A 9 -4.48 23.25 -27.25
C ARG A 9 -3.78 22.01 -27.79
N THR A 10 -2.48 22.11 -28.02
CA THR A 10 -1.59 20.97 -28.23
C THR A 10 -1.79 19.99 -27.07
N GLY A 11 -2.08 18.72 -27.40
CA GLY A 11 -2.66 17.72 -26.49
C GLY A 11 -1.75 17.17 -25.36
N SER A 12 -0.82 17.96 -24.82
CA SER A 12 0.03 17.58 -23.69
C SER A 12 -0.29 18.40 -22.43
N PHE A 13 0.04 17.85 -21.26
CA PHE A 13 -0.03 18.59 -20.01
C PHE A 13 0.88 19.83 -20.05
N ARG A 14 0.43 20.93 -19.45
CA ARG A 14 1.21 22.17 -19.39
C ARG A 14 2.26 22.03 -18.28
N PRO A 15 3.54 22.36 -18.52
CA PRO A 15 4.50 22.47 -17.43
C PRO A 15 4.03 23.54 -16.45
N THR A 16 4.21 23.28 -15.16
CA THR A 16 3.89 24.21 -14.07
C THR A 16 5.10 24.35 -13.16
N GLY A 17 5.20 25.50 -12.47
CA GLY A 17 6.35 25.83 -11.62
C GLY A 17 7.38 26.72 -12.31
N ALA A 18 8.20 27.39 -11.49
CA ALA A 18 9.34 28.15 -11.98
C ALA A 18 10.52 27.20 -12.26
N PRO A 19 11.31 27.42 -13.31
CA PRO A 19 12.38 26.51 -13.73
C PRO A 19 13.51 26.36 -12.71
N ASP A 20 13.61 27.25 -11.73
CA ASP A 20 14.55 27.25 -10.61
C ASP A 20 14.02 26.48 -9.38
N LEU A 21 12.73 26.12 -9.36
CA LEU A 21 12.10 25.31 -8.31
C LEU A 21 12.02 23.82 -8.70
N THR A 22 12.61 23.42 -9.82
CA THR A 22 12.77 22.01 -10.15
C THR A 22 13.65 21.35 -9.11
N LEU A 23 13.11 20.32 -8.45
CA LEU A 23 13.82 19.57 -7.42
C LEU A 23 15.17 19.09 -7.98
N ASP A 24 16.26 19.40 -7.28
CA ASP A 24 17.59 18.96 -7.65
C ASP A 24 17.69 17.44 -7.52
N GLN A 25 17.54 16.75 -8.65
CA GLN A 25 17.63 15.29 -8.74
C GLN A 25 19.06 14.78 -8.49
N SER A 26 20.08 15.64 -8.61
CA SER A 26 21.48 15.21 -8.55
C SER A 26 21.93 14.79 -7.14
N ALA A 27 21.45 15.47 -6.09
CA ALA A 27 21.71 15.10 -4.70
C ALA A 27 20.93 13.84 -4.25
N ARG A 28 19.83 13.51 -4.95
CA ARG A 28 18.95 12.36 -4.67
C ARG A 28 19.49 11.03 -5.22
N SER A 29 20.51 11.10 -6.07
CA SER A 29 20.95 10.01 -6.94
C SER A 29 21.92 9.00 -6.29
N MET A 30 22.30 9.16 -5.02
CA MET A 30 23.37 8.37 -4.40
C MET A 30 22.87 7.17 -3.57
N MET A 31 21.58 7.12 -3.24
CA MET A 31 20.99 6.05 -2.42
C MET A 31 19.89 5.35 -3.19
N GLU A 32 19.78 4.03 -3.04
CA GLU A 32 18.74 3.25 -3.71
C GLU A 32 17.33 3.71 -3.27
N PRO A 33 16.33 3.74 -4.18
CA PRO A 33 14.98 4.21 -3.87
C PRO A 33 14.33 3.55 -2.63
N VAL A 34 14.53 2.24 -2.45
CA VAL A 34 14.04 1.48 -1.29
C VAL A 34 14.68 1.98 0.01
N ASP A 35 15.97 2.32 -0.02
CA ASP A 35 16.70 2.82 1.14
C ASP A 35 16.27 4.25 1.49
N GLN A 36 15.95 5.08 0.48
CA GLN A 36 15.37 6.42 0.68
C GLN A 36 14.03 6.35 1.40
N LEU A 37 13.15 5.45 0.95
CA LEU A 37 11.87 5.25 1.61
C LEU A 37 12.05 4.70 3.03
N ARG A 38 13.00 3.79 3.25
CA ARG A 38 13.32 3.27 4.60
C ARG A 38 13.76 4.38 5.56
N GLU A 39 14.54 5.36 5.09
CA GLU A 39 14.95 6.50 5.91
C GLU A 39 13.77 7.39 6.30
N LEU A 40 12.88 7.69 5.35
CA LEU A 40 11.65 8.45 5.61
C LEU A 40 10.76 7.72 6.63
N LEU A 41 10.57 6.41 6.45
CA LEU A 41 9.85 5.56 7.40
C LEU A 41 10.51 5.54 8.76
N SER A 42 11.83 5.39 8.85
CA SER A 42 12.55 5.39 10.13
C SER A 42 12.31 6.67 10.92
N ARG A 43 12.31 7.82 10.24
CA ARG A 43 12.06 9.14 10.84
C ARG A 43 10.61 9.33 11.30
N GLU A 44 9.64 8.83 10.53
CA GLU A 44 8.22 8.92 10.89
C GLU A 44 7.87 7.96 12.04
N ILE A 45 8.43 6.75 12.01
CA ILE A 45 8.21 5.72 13.01
C ILE A 45 8.84 6.12 14.35
N ASP A 46 10.12 6.52 14.37
CA ASP A 46 10.82 7.06 15.55
C ASP A 46 10.48 6.36 16.88
N GLY A 47 10.55 5.02 16.90
CA GLY A 47 10.27 4.20 18.08
C GLY A 47 8.80 4.15 18.54
N ARG A 48 7.87 4.75 17.78
CA ARG A 48 6.43 4.65 18.05
C ARG A 48 5.95 3.21 17.85
N PRO A 49 5.03 2.72 18.71
CA PRO A 49 4.49 1.37 18.58
C PRO A 49 3.60 1.19 17.36
N PHE A 50 3.05 2.29 16.82
CA PHE A 50 2.22 2.34 15.62
C PHE A 50 2.14 3.79 15.10
N THR A 51 2.04 3.97 13.79
CA THR A 51 1.63 5.22 13.12
C THR A 51 0.94 4.88 11.80
N GLU A 52 0.06 5.75 11.33
CA GLU A 52 -0.59 5.65 10.02
C GLU A 52 0.36 5.95 8.84
N LEU A 53 1.62 6.33 9.14
CA LEU A 53 2.66 6.69 8.16
C LEU A 53 2.29 7.88 7.28
N SER A 54 1.31 8.70 7.70
CA SER A 54 0.80 9.84 6.91
C SER A 54 1.88 10.89 6.61
N GLY A 55 2.88 11.05 7.50
CA GLY A 55 4.05 11.89 7.23
C GLY A 55 4.92 11.43 6.06
N VAL A 56 4.86 10.14 5.69
CA VAL A 56 5.55 9.56 4.53
C VAL A 56 4.61 9.46 3.34
N THR A 57 3.37 9.00 3.53
CA THR A 57 2.44 8.74 2.42
C THR A 57 1.82 10.00 1.81
N PHE A 58 1.90 11.15 2.50
CA PHE A 58 1.60 12.46 1.94
C PHE A 58 2.86 13.31 1.64
N ASP A 59 4.06 12.78 1.86
CA ASP A 59 5.28 13.42 1.37
C ASP A 59 5.46 13.15 -0.12
N HIS A 60 5.88 14.15 -0.88
CA HIS A 60 6.05 14.05 -2.32
C HIS A 60 7.03 12.95 -2.76
N GLN A 61 8.11 12.70 -2.00
CA GLN A 61 9.06 11.63 -2.29
C GLN A 61 8.55 10.30 -1.71
N GLY A 62 8.06 10.33 -0.47
CA GLY A 62 7.55 9.14 0.20
C GLY A 62 6.40 8.47 -0.59
N ALA A 63 5.45 9.25 -1.09
CA ALA A 63 4.34 8.76 -1.90
C ALA A 63 4.82 8.15 -3.22
N GLU A 64 5.69 8.84 -3.97
CA GLU A 64 6.25 8.33 -5.24
C GLU A 64 6.98 6.99 -5.03
N LEU A 65 7.87 6.94 -4.02
CA LEU A 65 8.64 5.75 -3.71
C LEU A 65 7.76 4.60 -3.22
N ALA A 66 6.77 4.86 -2.37
CA ALA A 66 5.93 3.83 -1.78
C ALA A 66 5.15 3.03 -2.84
N GLY A 67 4.63 3.71 -3.88
CA GLY A 67 3.93 3.04 -4.97
C GLY A 67 4.82 2.05 -5.71
N HIS A 68 6.05 2.46 -6.06
CA HIS A 68 7.02 1.60 -6.73
C HIS A 68 7.47 0.43 -5.85
N VAL A 69 7.81 0.70 -4.59
CA VAL A 69 8.28 -0.34 -3.66
C VAL A 69 7.19 -1.38 -3.36
N LEU A 70 5.92 -0.98 -3.26
CA LEU A 70 4.82 -1.94 -3.07
C LEU A 70 4.59 -2.83 -4.29
N LEU A 71 4.73 -2.30 -5.50
CA LEU A 71 4.66 -3.11 -6.72
C LEU A 71 5.82 -4.11 -6.79
N ASP A 72 7.03 -3.68 -6.44
CA ASP A 72 8.20 -4.57 -6.43
C ASP A 72 8.06 -5.66 -5.35
N ALA A 73 7.55 -5.31 -4.16
CA ALA A 73 7.29 -6.29 -3.10
C ALA A 73 6.24 -7.34 -3.50
N LEU A 74 5.24 -6.97 -4.32
CA LEU A 74 4.26 -7.91 -4.86
C LEU A 74 4.89 -8.82 -5.93
N GLU A 75 5.67 -8.25 -6.85
CA GLU A 75 6.39 -9.01 -7.88
C GLU A 75 7.36 -10.03 -7.25
N ASP A 76 8.15 -9.62 -6.24
CA ASP A 76 9.06 -10.48 -5.48
C ASP A 76 8.32 -11.61 -4.75
N ALA A 77 7.05 -11.38 -4.38
CA ALA A 77 6.16 -12.37 -3.77
C ALA A 77 5.45 -13.26 -4.82
N GLY A 78 5.69 -13.05 -6.10
CA GLY A 78 5.10 -13.83 -7.20
C GLY A 78 3.75 -13.31 -7.72
N TYR A 79 3.40 -12.05 -7.43
CA TYR A 79 2.21 -11.39 -7.96
C TYR A 79 2.62 -10.30 -8.95
N SER A 80 2.63 -10.64 -10.24
CA SER A 80 2.80 -9.62 -11.27
C SER A 80 1.52 -8.81 -11.45
N VAL A 81 1.64 -7.62 -12.05
CA VAL A 81 0.48 -6.72 -12.25
C VAL A 81 -0.61 -7.35 -13.12
N ASP A 82 -0.28 -8.36 -13.93
CA ASP A 82 -1.26 -9.12 -14.73
C ASP A 82 -2.06 -10.16 -13.91
N ASP A 83 -1.62 -10.47 -12.68
CA ASP A 83 -2.25 -11.46 -11.81
C ASP A 83 -3.45 -10.90 -11.03
N TYR A 84 -3.61 -9.58 -10.98
CA TYR A 84 -4.72 -8.90 -10.31
C TYR A 84 -5.23 -7.72 -11.13
N ASP A 85 -6.47 -7.31 -10.90
CA ASP A 85 -7.14 -6.26 -11.67
C ASP A 85 -7.14 -4.91 -10.95
N ALA A 86 -7.08 -4.92 -9.62
CA ALA A 86 -7.12 -3.71 -8.80
C ALA A 86 -6.46 -3.88 -7.42
N VAL A 87 -6.06 -2.75 -6.83
CA VAL A 87 -5.64 -2.67 -5.42
C VAL A 87 -6.64 -1.87 -4.58
N GLY A 88 -6.89 -2.31 -3.35
CA GLY A 88 -7.97 -1.77 -2.50
C GLY A 88 -7.50 -1.31 -1.14
N ALA A 89 -7.68 -0.03 -0.81
CA ALA A 89 -7.40 0.47 0.53
C ALA A 89 -8.43 -0.04 1.56
N LEU A 90 -7.96 -0.78 2.57
CA LEU A 90 -8.80 -1.27 3.69
C LEU A 90 -9.07 -0.22 4.76
N THR A 91 -8.16 0.75 4.86
CA THR A 91 -8.17 1.81 5.88
C THR A 91 -7.97 3.17 5.21
N ALA A 92 -8.35 4.25 5.91
CA ALA A 92 -8.08 5.60 5.45
C ALA A 92 -6.57 5.85 5.27
N ALA A 93 -5.73 5.25 6.13
CA ALA A 93 -4.28 5.34 6.06
C ALA A 93 -3.70 4.71 4.78
N ALA A 94 -4.39 3.73 4.19
CA ALA A 94 -3.96 3.03 2.98
C ALA A 94 -4.40 3.72 1.68
N VAL A 95 -5.30 4.70 1.74
CA VAL A 95 -5.80 5.41 0.54
C VAL A 95 -4.66 6.05 -0.27
N PRO A 96 -3.70 6.77 0.35
CA PRO A 96 -2.58 7.33 -0.40
C PRO A 96 -1.67 6.28 -1.03
N LEU A 97 -1.59 5.07 -0.44
CA LEU A 97 -0.82 3.97 -1.01
C LEU A 97 -1.49 3.39 -2.26
N ALA A 98 -2.82 3.25 -2.24
CA ALA A 98 -3.56 2.81 -3.42
C ALA A 98 -3.38 3.79 -4.60
N ASP A 99 -3.40 5.10 -4.31
CA ASP A 99 -3.13 6.16 -5.30
C ASP A 99 -1.67 6.19 -5.77
N ALA A 100 -0.72 5.97 -4.86
CA ALA A 100 0.69 5.85 -5.23
C ALA A 100 0.93 4.66 -6.16
N MET A 101 0.33 3.49 -5.87
CA MET A 101 0.49 2.28 -6.68
C MET A 101 -0.10 2.41 -8.08
N LEU A 102 -1.30 3.00 -8.24
CA LEU A 102 -1.89 3.18 -9.57
C LEU A 102 -1.04 4.12 -10.44
N HIS A 103 -0.46 5.18 -9.84
CA HIS A 103 0.42 6.10 -10.54
C HIS A 103 1.79 5.47 -10.87
N ALA A 104 2.34 4.67 -9.96
CA ALA A 104 3.57 3.90 -10.18
C ALA A 104 3.39 2.84 -11.28
N ALA A 105 2.24 2.16 -11.34
CA ALA A 105 1.94 1.23 -12.43
C ALA A 105 1.80 1.97 -13.76
N ALA A 106 1.10 3.11 -13.78
CA ALA A 106 0.95 3.93 -14.98
C ALA A 106 2.31 4.44 -15.52
N SER A 107 3.23 4.84 -14.64
CA SER A 107 4.58 5.27 -15.05
C SER A 107 5.43 4.11 -15.59
N ARG A 108 5.12 2.87 -15.21
CA ARG A 108 5.68 1.63 -15.78
C ARG A 108 4.95 1.14 -17.04
N GLY A 109 3.93 1.86 -17.52
CA GLY A 109 3.12 1.48 -18.67
C GLY A 109 2.13 0.34 -18.40
N GLN A 110 1.86 0.05 -17.12
CA GLN A 110 0.93 -0.98 -16.68
C GLN A 110 -0.43 -0.35 -16.30
N ALA A 111 -1.51 -1.11 -16.50
CA ALA A 111 -2.86 -0.67 -16.14
C ALA A 111 -3.26 -1.29 -14.80
N LEU A 112 -3.30 -0.46 -13.75
CA LEU A 112 -3.76 -0.88 -12.43
C LEU A 112 -4.81 0.09 -11.90
N ASN A 113 -6.00 -0.42 -11.58
CA ASN A 113 -7.02 0.38 -10.92
C ASN A 113 -6.83 0.36 -9.39
N ALA A 114 -7.27 1.42 -8.73
CA ALA A 114 -7.37 1.46 -7.28
C ALA A 114 -8.82 1.66 -6.83
N PHE A 115 -9.15 1.16 -5.65
CA PHE A 115 -10.41 1.41 -4.98
C PHE A 115 -10.22 1.62 -3.48
N VAL A 116 -11.25 2.18 -2.84
CA VAL A 116 -11.32 2.33 -1.38
C VAL A 116 -12.55 1.59 -0.87
N MET A 117 -12.37 0.81 0.19
CA MET A 117 -13.48 0.22 0.92
C MET A 117 -14.02 1.22 1.95
N ASP A 118 -15.33 1.39 1.96
CA ASP A 118 -16.03 2.33 2.84
C ASP A 118 -17.39 1.73 3.27
N PHE A 119 -17.91 2.14 4.42
CA PHE A 119 -19.26 1.81 4.85
C PHE A 119 -20.33 2.64 4.16
N VAL A 120 -19.98 3.85 3.71
CA VAL A 120 -20.93 4.72 3.04
C VAL A 120 -21.21 4.18 1.65
N TYR A 121 -22.48 4.04 1.26
CA TYR A 121 -22.85 3.59 -0.09
C TYR A 121 -22.37 4.59 -1.18
N PRO A 122 -21.84 4.12 -2.33
CA PRO A 122 -21.45 2.74 -2.61
C PRO A 122 -20.23 2.32 -1.77
N SER A 123 -20.24 1.12 -1.20
CA SER A 123 -19.18 0.65 -0.28
C SER A 123 -17.82 0.45 -0.95
N ILE A 124 -17.78 0.52 -2.28
CA ILE A 124 -16.57 0.61 -3.09
C ILE A 124 -16.52 2.00 -3.71
N LYS A 125 -15.44 2.74 -3.45
CA LYS A 125 -15.14 4.01 -4.12
C LYS A 125 -14.07 3.76 -5.18
N GLY A 126 -14.36 4.10 -6.43
CA GLY A 126 -13.48 3.84 -7.57
C GLY A 126 -14.16 3.05 -8.67
N PRO A 127 -13.41 2.54 -9.66
CA PRO A 127 -13.92 1.62 -10.67
C PRO A 127 -14.58 0.38 -10.05
N SER A 128 -15.52 -0.24 -10.77
CA SER A 128 -16.14 -1.48 -10.32
C SER A 128 -15.10 -2.59 -10.15
N ILE A 129 -15.26 -3.36 -9.07
CA ILE A 129 -14.47 -4.57 -8.80
C ILE A 129 -15.28 -5.85 -9.04
N GLU A 130 -16.42 -5.76 -9.74
CA GLU A 130 -17.29 -6.91 -9.97
C GLU A 130 -16.54 -8.04 -10.71
N GLY A 131 -16.48 -9.23 -10.09
CA GLY A 131 -15.76 -10.39 -10.64
C GLY A 131 -14.24 -10.20 -10.77
N LYS A 132 -13.65 -9.22 -10.07
CA LYS A 132 -12.23 -8.87 -10.20
C LYS A 132 -11.35 -9.54 -9.15
N ARG A 133 -10.10 -9.85 -9.53
CA ARG A 133 -9.05 -10.27 -8.61
C ARG A 133 -8.42 -9.04 -7.98
N VAL A 134 -8.29 -8.98 -6.66
CA VAL A 134 -7.85 -7.76 -5.95
C VAL A 134 -6.77 -8.04 -4.92
N ILE A 135 -5.87 -7.08 -4.74
CA ILE A 135 -4.93 -7.02 -3.60
C ILE A 135 -5.43 -5.98 -2.62
N LEU A 136 -5.50 -6.33 -1.35
CA LEU A 136 -5.97 -5.44 -0.29
C LEU A 136 -4.80 -4.77 0.40
N LEU A 137 -4.88 -3.47 0.65
CA LEU A 137 -3.78 -2.65 1.14
C LEU A 137 -4.04 -2.13 2.55
N ASP A 138 -2.98 -2.09 3.34
CA ASP A 138 -2.90 -1.31 4.57
C ASP A 138 -1.60 -0.51 4.67
N ALA A 139 -1.57 0.54 5.49
CA ALA A 139 -0.34 1.31 5.72
C ALA A 139 0.62 0.56 6.64
N TRP A 140 0.13 0.15 7.82
CA TRP A 140 0.91 -0.63 8.78
C TRP A 140 0.08 -1.76 9.37
N LEU A 141 0.45 -3.01 9.07
CA LEU A 141 -0.23 -4.20 9.60
C LEU A 141 0.70 -5.08 10.45
N SER A 142 0.42 -5.16 11.74
CA SER A 142 1.28 -5.83 12.73
C SER A 142 0.48 -6.51 13.84
N GLN A 143 1.02 -7.58 14.45
CA GLN A 143 0.47 -8.19 15.68
C GLN A 143 0.33 -7.20 16.85
N LYS A 144 1.14 -6.14 16.86
CA LYS A 144 1.10 -5.07 17.86
C LYS A 144 0.07 -4.00 17.53
N SER A 145 -0.52 -4.03 16.33
CA SER A 145 -1.50 -3.06 15.87
C SER A 145 -2.86 -3.34 16.52
N TYR A 146 -2.93 -3.22 17.85
CA TYR A 146 -4.16 -3.35 18.64
C TYR A 146 -5.11 -2.16 18.45
N VAL A 147 -4.70 -1.14 17.68
CA VAL A 147 -5.45 0.09 17.46
C VAL A 147 -5.56 0.35 15.96
N GLN A 148 -6.34 -0.47 15.27
CA GLN A 148 -6.94 -0.03 14.02
C GLN A 148 -8.33 0.48 14.34
N THR A 149 -8.46 1.80 14.38
CA THR A 149 -9.73 2.51 14.56
C THR A 149 -10.32 2.83 13.19
N SER A 150 -10.47 1.79 12.38
CA SER A 150 -11.39 1.78 11.25
C SER A 150 -12.56 0.90 11.66
N SER A 151 -13.80 1.35 11.45
CA SER A 151 -14.96 0.50 11.70
C SER A 151 -14.93 -0.78 10.84
N LEU A 152 -14.15 -0.81 9.73
CA LEU A 152 -14.01 -1.93 8.77
C LEU A 152 -12.98 -2.94 9.20
N VAL A 153 -12.06 -2.56 10.09
CA VAL A 153 -10.86 -3.33 10.40
C VAL A 153 -10.58 -3.24 11.89
N THR A 154 -10.81 -4.32 12.61
CA THR A 154 -10.36 -4.47 14.00
C THR A 154 -9.49 -5.71 14.13
N LEU A 155 -8.26 -5.54 14.60
CA LEU A 155 -7.40 -6.68 14.97
C LEU A 155 -7.87 -7.28 16.29
N ARG A 156 -8.30 -8.55 16.27
CA ARG A 156 -8.59 -9.34 17.48
C ARG A 156 -7.53 -10.43 17.64
N LYS A 157 -7.09 -10.66 18.87
CA LYS A 157 -6.20 -11.78 19.28
C LYS A 157 -5.07 -12.12 18.29
N GLY A 158 -4.08 -11.23 18.15
CA GLY A 158 -2.75 -11.60 17.65
C GLY A 158 -2.64 -12.11 16.21
N ASN A 159 -3.66 -11.93 15.34
CA ASN A 159 -3.61 -11.97 13.86
C ASN A 159 -5.02 -11.96 13.18
N GLU A 160 -6.14 -11.84 13.91
CA GLU A 160 -7.47 -11.85 13.27
C GLU A 160 -7.84 -10.45 12.75
N LEU A 161 -7.85 -10.27 11.43
CA LEU A 161 -8.37 -9.06 10.79
C LEU A 161 -9.90 -9.19 10.68
N SER A 162 -10.65 -8.44 11.50
CA SER A 162 -12.11 -8.33 11.35
C SER A 162 -12.39 -7.43 10.16
N LEU A 163 -12.59 -8.00 8.97
CA LEU A 163 -12.95 -7.28 7.75
C LEU A 163 -14.41 -7.57 7.42
N ASP A 164 -15.18 -6.56 7.01
CA ASP A 164 -16.47 -6.81 6.36
C ASP A 164 -16.21 -7.34 4.93
N CYS A 165 -15.79 -8.60 4.86
CA CYS A 165 -15.59 -9.32 3.61
C CYS A 165 -16.88 -9.39 2.78
N SER A 166 -18.06 -9.18 3.38
CA SER A 166 -19.31 -9.12 2.65
C SER A 166 -19.31 -7.99 1.61
N ILE A 167 -18.56 -6.91 1.81
CA ILE A 167 -18.42 -5.83 0.80
C ILE A 167 -17.75 -6.37 -0.48
N ILE A 168 -16.63 -7.09 -0.35
CA ILE A 168 -15.89 -7.68 -1.48
C ILE A 168 -16.67 -8.84 -2.09
N ARG A 169 -17.17 -9.75 -1.24
CA ARG A 169 -17.95 -10.94 -1.66
C ARG A 169 -19.22 -10.57 -2.42
N ARG A 170 -19.92 -9.50 -2.02
CA ARG A 170 -21.13 -9.02 -2.74
C ARG A 170 -20.82 -8.53 -4.15
N GLN A 171 -19.60 -8.11 -4.43
CA GLN A 171 -19.14 -7.78 -5.79
C GLN A 171 -18.68 -9.03 -6.55
N GLY A 172 -18.65 -10.21 -5.92
CA GLY A 172 -18.02 -11.40 -6.53
C GLY A 172 -16.52 -11.21 -6.79
N ALA A 173 -15.87 -10.26 -6.09
CA ALA A 173 -14.45 -10.03 -6.20
C ALA A 173 -13.66 -11.06 -5.38
N GLU A 174 -12.47 -11.41 -5.86
CA GLU A 174 -11.59 -12.40 -5.25
C GLU A 174 -10.35 -11.70 -4.65
N PRO A 175 -10.24 -11.61 -3.32
CA PRO A 175 -9.03 -11.09 -2.69
C PRO A 175 -7.92 -12.15 -2.76
N LEU A 176 -6.80 -11.81 -3.43
CA LEU A 176 -5.67 -12.71 -3.63
C LEU A 176 -4.64 -12.64 -2.50
N ALA A 177 -4.45 -11.45 -1.92
CA ALA A 177 -3.51 -11.20 -0.84
C ALA A 177 -3.83 -9.90 -0.10
N ILE A 178 -3.23 -9.74 1.08
CA ILE A 178 -3.14 -8.46 1.80
C ILE A 178 -1.69 -7.99 1.71
N ALA A 179 -1.47 -6.75 1.29
CA ALA A 179 -0.17 -6.10 1.26
C ALA A 179 -0.14 -4.90 2.21
N SER A 180 1.02 -4.60 2.77
CA SER A 180 1.22 -3.40 3.60
C SER A 180 2.58 -2.74 3.36
N LEU A 181 2.67 -1.44 3.58
CA LEU A 181 3.96 -0.74 3.48
C LEU A 181 4.89 -1.17 4.62
N VAL A 182 4.40 -1.18 5.86
CA VAL A 182 5.12 -1.71 7.02
C VAL A 182 4.33 -2.85 7.64
N GLY A 183 4.97 -3.95 8.01
CA GLY A 183 4.24 -5.01 8.68
C GLY A 183 5.08 -6.07 9.37
N GLY A 184 4.39 -6.97 10.08
CA GLY A 184 5.03 -8.06 10.79
C GLY A 184 4.04 -9.02 11.46
N LEU A 185 4.24 -10.32 11.26
CA LEU A 185 3.45 -11.38 11.90
C LEU A 185 4.15 -11.97 13.14
N GLY A 186 4.98 -11.16 13.81
CA GLY A 186 5.73 -11.57 15.00
C GLY A 186 7.10 -12.20 14.70
N PRO A 187 7.83 -12.62 15.74
CA PRO A 187 9.24 -13.06 15.65
C PRO A 187 9.44 -14.42 14.99
N GLU A 188 8.40 -15.25 14.89
CA GLU A 188 8.44 -16.60 14.31
C GLU A 188 8.07 -16.61 12.82
N ALA A 189 7.56 -15.50 12.28
CA ALA A 189 7.22 -15.39 10.88
C ALA A 189 8.47 -15.05 10.04
N PRO A 190 8.64 -15.66 8.85
CA PRO A 190 9.78 -15.38 7.99
C PRO A 190 9.94 -13.87 7.80
N SER A 191 11.15 -13.39 8.12
CA SER A 191 11.48 -11.97 8.11
C SER A 191 12.02 -11.60 6.72
N GLY A 192 11.15 -11.03 5.89
CA GLY A 192 11.52 -10.53 4.57
C GLY A 192 11.29 -11.51 3.42
N LEU A 193 11.49 -11.01 2.20
CA LEU A 193 11.28 -11.68 0.90
C LEU A 193 12.38 -12.71 0.56
N GLY A 194 13.17 -13.18 1.55
CA GLY A 194 14.26 -14.13 1.33
C GLY A 194 13.75 -15.56 1.18
N GLU A 195 14.23 -16.25 0.13
CA GLU A 195 13.97 -17.65 -0.27
C GLU A 195 12.82 -18.32 0.49
N LEU A 196 11.60 -18.21 -0.07
CA LEU A 196 10.38 -18.79 0.45
C LEU A 196 10.37 -20.32 0.31
N ASP A 197 11.25 -21.01 1.02
CA ASP A 197 11.28 -22.49 1.10
C ASP A 197 10.03 -23.04 1.84
N GLY A 198 9.19 -22.16 2.41
CA GLY A 198 7.99 -22.49 3.19
C GLY A 198 6.69 -21.77 2.78
N GLY A 199 6.66 -21.07 1.63
CA GLY A 199 5.49 -20.30 1.17
C GLY A 199 5.29 -18.94 1.87
N LEU A 200 4.42 -18.10 1.30
CA LEU A 200 4.14 -16.77 1.86
C LEU A 200 3.47 -16.87 3.23
N PRO A 201 3.83 -15.98 4.19
CA PRO A 201 3.09 -15.87 5.44
C PRO A 201 1.61 -15.55 5.15
N THR A 202 0.71 -15.98 6.04
CA THR A 202 -0.73 -15.76 5.85
C THR A 202 -1.36 -15.05 7.05
N ILE A 203 -2.40 -14.26 6.77
CA ILE A 203 -3.26 -13.63 7.76
C ILE A 203 -4.63 -14.31 7.74
N GLN A 204 -5.16 -14.57 8.93
CA GLN A 204 -6.53 -15.04 9.08
C GLN A 204 -7.48 -13.84 9.03
N VAL A 205 -8.28 -13.79 7.97
CA VAL A 205 -9.39 -12.87 7.82
C VAL A 205 -10.64 -13.51 8.39
N VAL A 206 -11.34 -12.81 9.27
CA VAL A 206 -12.60 -13.26 9.87
C VAL A 206 -13.70 -12.33 9.39
N ASP A 207 -14.69 -12.87 8.69
CA ASP A 207 -15.86 -12.12 8.25
C ASP A 207 -16.74 -11.80 9.46
N THR A 208 -16.97 -10.50 9.70
CA THR A 208 -17.77 -10.03 10.84
C THR A 208 -19.26 -10.37 10.76
N VAL A 209 -19.76 -10.79 9.59
CA VAL A 209 -21.19 -11.07 9.36
C VAL A 209 -21.53 -12.52 9.71
N ASP A 210 -20.66 -13.47 9.38
CA ASP A 210 -20.93 -14.91 9.51
C ASP A 210 -19.83 -15.71 10.23
N ASP A 211 -18.82 -15.03 10.79
CA ASP A 211 -17.65 -15.60 11.45
C ASP A 211 -16.82 -16.57 10.57
N SER A 212 -17.04 -16.57 9.25
CA SER A 212 -16.26 -17.39 8.34
C SER A 212 -14.80 -16.93 8.32
N LYS A 213 -13.90 -17.91 8.29
CA LYS A 213 -12.45 -17.68 8.34
C LYS A 213 -11.83 -18.01 6.99
N THR A 214 -11.03 -17.09 6.47
CA THR A 214 -10.26 -17.28 5.23
C THR A 214 -8.81 -16.91 5.49
N SER A 215 -7.87 -17.70 4.98
CA SER A 215 -6.45 -17.37 5.06
C SER A 215 -6.02 -16.70 3.76
N LEU A 216 -5.43 -15.51 3.86
CA LEU A 216 -4.87 -14.80 2.71
C LEU A 216 -3.35 -14.65 2.88
N PRO A 217 -2.57 -14.80 1.79
CA PRO A 217 -1.17 -14.40 1.76
C PRO A 217 -1.00 -12.96 2.24
N PHE A 218 0.05 -12.72 3.01
CA PHE A 218 0.43 -11.42 3.53
C PHE A 218 1.79 -11.02 3.01
N ILE A 219 1.86 -9.84 2.41
CA ILE A 219 3.08 -9.24 1.88
C ILE A 219 3.32 -7.92 2.62
N CYS A 220 4.56 -7.67 3.03
CA CYS A 220 4.94 -6.35 3.55
C CYS A 220 6.22 -5.89 2.86
N ALA A 221 6.24 -4.62 2.43
CA ALA A 221 7.43 -4.03 1.82
C ALA A 221 8.57 -3.88 2.84
N PHE A 222 8.25 -3.44 4.06
CA PHE A 222 9.21 -3.35 5.16
C PHE A 222 8.75 -4.15 6.37
N ASN A 223 9.66 -4.97 6.91
CA ASN A 223 9.41 -5.66 8.17
C ASN A 223 9.54 -4.66 9.32
N GLU A 224 8.55 -4.59 10.21
CA GLU A 224 8.53 -3.65 11.34
C GLU A 224 9.76 -3.77 12.26
N GLN A 225 10.41 -4.95 12.31
CA GLN A 225 11.59 -5.17 13.13
C GLN A 225 12.80 -4.34 12.66
N GLN A 226 12.82 -3.90 11.40
CA GLN A 226 13.85 -3.02 10.85
C GLN A 226 13.86 -1.64 11.53
N PHE A 227 12.75 -1.24 12.18
CA PHE A 227 12.57 0.07 12.80
C PHE A 227 12.63 0.03 14.34
N ASN A 228 12.99 -1.12 14.94
CA ASN A 228 13.15 -1.20 16.40
C ASN A 228 14.47 -0.55 16.85
N PRO A 229 14.45 0.40 17.79
CA PRO A 229 15.63 1.15 18.24
C PRO A 229 16.66 0.33 19.06
N GLY A 230 16.60 -1.01 19.07
CA GLY A 230 17.35 -1.86 20.01
C GLY A 230 18.21 -2.99 19.44
N LYS A 231 18.35 -3.15 18.12
CA LYS A 231 19.16 -4.25 17.53
C LYS A 231 20.30 -3.81 16.59
N GLY A 232 20.54 -2.52 16.44
CA GLY A 232 21.54 -1.96 15.51
C GLY A 232 22.85 -1.49 16.13
N GLN A 233 23.12 -1.77 17.41
CA GLN A 233 24.29 -1.22 18.11
C GLN A 233 25.01 -2.25 18.99
N GLU A 234 25.36 -3.38 18.38
CA GLU A 234 26.52 -4.15 18.83
C GLU A 234 27.53 -4.15 17.66
N ARG A 235 28.54 -3.29 17.79
CA ARG A 235 29.80 -3.37 17.04
C ARG A 235 30.81 -4.14 17.87
#